data_AF-A0A7U2RQN4-F1
#
_entry.id   AF-A0A7U2RQN4-F1
#
_cell.length_a   1.000
_cell.length_b   1.000
_cell.length_c   1.000
_cell.angle_alpha   90.00
_cell.angle_beta   90.00
_cell.angle_gamma   90.00
#
_symmetry.space_group_name_H-M   'P 1'
#
loop_
_entity.id
_entity.type
_entity.pdbx_description
1 polymer ?
#
loop_
_entity_poly.entity_id
_entity_poly.type
_entity_poly.pdbx_seq_one_letter_code
_entity_poly.pdbx_strand_id
1 'polypeptide(L)'
;MNLRDQRNKTANDILKGVFVSRVLKEEGVEINTDINKVMTSAGFESSFWQDKAFSVTGQNTLEYRHKPQHRFVDMKNRNTKSGTIRKKRHAVHNKIIYGHLNDIARQLSFGYTQAVINELKQLEENKAAKTV
;
A
#
# COMPACT_ATOMS: atom_id res chain seq x y z
N MET A 1 10.67 11.92 34.07
CA MET A 1 11.27 11.50 32.79
C MET A 1 12.31 12.53 32.39
N ASN A 2 13.53 12.12 32.06
CA ASN A 2 14.60 13.04 31.65
C ASN A 2 14.44 13.45 30.17
N LEU A 3 14.92 14.65 29.81
CA LEU A 3 14.88 15.20 28.44
C LEU A 3 15.57 14.29 27.41
N ARG A 4 16.62 13.56 27.83
CA ARG A 4 17.31 12.58 26.97
C ARG A 4 16.41 11.40 26.60
N ASP A 5 15.65 10.89 27.56
CA ASP A 5 14.74 9.76 27.34
C ASP A 5 13.61 10.15 26.39
N GLN A 6 13.10 11.38 26.51
CA GLN A 6 12.09 11.93 25.60
C GLN A 6 12.61 12.03 24.16
N ARG A 7 13.83 12.55 23.96
CA ARG A 7 14.44 12.63 22.62
C ARG A 7 14.66 11.25 22.00
N ASN A 8 15.16 10.29 22.78
CA ASN A 8 15.38 8.93 22.30
C ASN A 8 14.07 8.24 21.91
N LYS A 9 12.99 8.47 22.68
CA LYS A 9 11.66 7.97 22.34
C LYS A 9 11.15 8.56 21.03
N THR A 10 11.21 9.88 20.87
CA THR A 10 10.80 10.55 19.63
C THR A 10 11.59 10.06 18.41
N ALA A 11 12.91 9.90 18.54
CA ALA A 11 13.75 9.39 17.46
C ALA A 11 13.36 7.95 17.05
N ASN A 12 13.09 7.09 18.02
CA ASN A 12 12.62 5.73 17.75
C ASN A 12 11.23 5.70 17.08
N ASP A 13 10.33 6.60 17.48
CA ASP A 13 8.98 6.69 16.90
C ASP A 13 9.04 7.21 15.45
N ILE A 14 9.94 8.15 15.16
CA ILE A 14 10.20 8.61 13.78
C ILE A 14 10.72 7.46 12.90
N LEU A 15 11.72 6.70 13.38
CA LEU A 15 12.28 5.58 12.63
C LEU A 15 11.24 4.49 12.34
N LYS A 16 10.34 4.22 13.30
CA LYS A 16 9.18 3.34 13.09
C LYS A 16 8.27 3.87 11.98
N GLY A 17 7.93 5.16 12.00
CA GLY A 17 7.12 5.78 10.95
C GLY A 17 7.78 5.68 9.57
N VAL A 18 9.11 5.85 9.49
CA VAL A 18 9.87 5.68 8.24
C VAL A 18 9.82 4.22 7.76
N PHE A 19 10.00 3.26 8.67
CA PHE A 19 9.88 1.84 8.35
C PHE A 19 8.51 1.47 7.81
N VAL A 20 7.44 1.88 8.51
CA VAL A 20 6.05 1.65 8.08
C VAL A 20 5.83 2.27 6.69
N SER A 21 6.26 3.52 6.48
CA SER A 21 6.13 4.18 5.18
C SER A 21 6.88 3.44 4.07
N ARG A 22 8.04 2.86 4.35
CA ARG A 22 8.81 2.07 3.38
C ARG A 22 8.06 0.82 2.97
N VAL A 23 7.63 0.01 3.94
CA VAL A 23 6.85 -1.22 3.71
C VAL A 23 5.60 -0.92 2.88
N LEU A 24 4.84 0.11 3.27
CA LEU A 24 3.61 0.49 2.56
C LEU A 24 3.88 0.97 1.12
N LYS A 25 5.02 1.62 0.85
CA LYS A 25 5.39 2.04 -0.51
C LYS A 25 5.76 0.86 -1.39
N GLU A 26 6.59 -0.05 -0.87
CA GLU A 26 7.01 -1.27 -1.57
C GLU A 26 5.78 -2.12 -1.91
N GLU A 27 4.94 -2.41 -0.91
CA GLU A 27 3.71 -3.18 -1.09
C GLU A 27 2.70 -2.47 -2.00
N GLY A 28 2.61 -1.14 -1.97
CA GLY A 28 1.77 -0.38 -2.89
C GLY A 28 2.15 -0.57 -4.36
N VAL A 29 3.45 -0.70 -4.66
CA VAL A 29 3.96 -0.98 -6.01
C VAL A 29 3.64 -2.42 -6.42
N GLU A 30 3.83 -3.38 -5.52
CA GLU A 30 3.53 -4.79 -5.77
C GLU A 30 2.03 -5.01 -6.01
N ILE A 31 1.16 -4.44 -5.16
CA ILE A 31 -0.30 -4.48 -5.33
C ILE A 31 -0.68 -3.95 -6.70
N ASN A 32 -0.14 -2.81 -7.12
CA ASN A 32 -0.46 -2.22 -8.43
C ASN A 32 -0.04 -3.15 -9.58
N THR A 33 1.13 -3.77 -9.46
CA THR A 33 1.67 -4.71 -10.45
C THR A 33 0.76 -5.93 -10.59
N ASP A 34 0.35 -6.53 -9.48
CA ASP A 34 -0.52 -7.70 -9.47
C ASP A 34 -1.95 -7.39 -9.94
N ILE A 35 -2.50 -6.23 -9.55
CA ILE A 35 -3.77 -5.74 -10.11
C ILE A 35 -3.67 -5.64 -11.62
N ASN A 36 -2.64 -4.97 -12.15
CA ASN A 36 -2.49 -4.80 -13.59
C ASN A 36 -2.33 -6.14 -14.31
N LYS A 37 -1.58 -7.09 -13.75
CA LYS A 37 -1.45 -8.45 -14.30
C LYS A 37 -2.80 -9.16 -14.41
N VAL A 38 -3.64 -9.09 -13.37
CA VAL A 38 -4.98 -9.70 -13.38
C VAL A 38 -5.93 -8.94 -14.31
N MET A 39 -5.81 -7.61 -14.40
CA MET A 39 -6.59 -6.81 -15.34
C MET A 39 -6.31 -7.15 -16.79
N THR A 40 -5.04 -7.19 -17.18
CA THR A 40 -4.60 -7.54 -18.54
C THR A 40 -5.05 -8.95 -18.91
N SER A 41 -4.84 -9.94 -18.03
CA SER A 41 -5.30 -11.32 -18.28
C SER A 41 -6.84 -11.46 -18.38
N ALA A 42 -7.59 -10.51 -17.81
CA ALA A 42 -9.03 -10.43 -17.92
C ALA A 42 -9.53 -9.60 -19.14
N GLY A 43 -8.62 -9.00 -19.92
CA GLY A 43 -8.92 -8.19 -21.10
C GLY A 43 -9.21 -6.71 -20.82
N PHE A 44 -8.84 -6.20 -19.65
CA PHE A 44 -9.06 -4.80 -19.25
C PHE A 44 -7.84 -3.91 -19.57
N GLU A 45 -7.51 -3.77 -20.85
CA GLU A 45 -6.26 -3.12 -21.30
C GLU A 45 -6.40 -1.64 -21.66
N SER A 46 -7.63 -1.13 -21.81
CA SER A 46 -7.86 0.25 -22.25
C SER A 46 -7.43 1.28 -21.21
N SER A 47 -7.10 2.49 -21.68
CA SER A 47 -6.70 3.64 -20.83
C SER A 47 -7.73 3.98 -19.75
N PHE A 48 -9.00 3.64 -19.96
CA PHE A 48 -10.07 3.75 -18.96
C PHE A 48 -9.68 3.12 -17.62
N TRP A 49 -9.00 1.95 -17.67
CA TRP A 49 -8.62 1.13 -16.51
C TRP A 49 -7.29 1.51 -15.87
N GLN A 50 -6.48 2.34 -16.53
CA GLN A 50 -5.14 2.69 -16.06
C GLN A 50 -5.13 3.85 -15.05
N ASP A 51 -6.27 4.53 -14.86
CA ASP A 51 -6.43 5.60 -13.87
C ASP A 51 -6.56 5.03 -12.44
N LYS A 52 -5.40 4.57 -11.94
CA LYS A 52 -5.20 4.01 -10.61
C LYS A 52 -3.92 4.60 -10.01
N ALA A 53 -3.98 4.98 -8.74
CA ALA A 53 -2.81 5.48 -8.03
C ALA A 53 -2.73 4.88 -6.63
N PHE A 54 -1.51 4.55 -6.23
CA PHE A 54 -1.17 4.19 -4.86
C PHE A 54 -0.25 5.27 -4.30
N SER A 55 -0.59 5.81 -3.14
CA SER A 55 0.20 6.82 -2.46
C SER A 55 0.22 6.55 -0.98
N VAL A 56 1.38 6.73 -0.34
CA VAL A 56 1.46 6.72 1.12
C VAL A 56 1.27 8.15 1.62
N THR A 57 0.19 8.38 2.36
CA THR A 57 -0.17 9.67 2.94
C THR A 57 0.33 9.71 4.38
N GLY A 58 1.14 10.71 4.71
CA GLY A 58 1.86 10.75 5.99
C GLY A 58 2.91 9.64 6.08
N GLN A 59 2.94 8.92 7.21
CA GLN A 59 3.89 7.83 7.46
C GLN A 59 3.22 6.44 7.54
N ASN A 60 1.90 6.38 7.71
CA ASN A 60 1.22 5.16 8.18
C ASN A 60 0.00 4.73 7.35
N THR A 61 -0.33 5.45 6.27
CA THR A 61 -1.56 5.17 5.50
C THR A 61 -1.24 4.98 4.03
N LEU A 62 -1.50 3.78 3.51
CA LEU A 62 -1.50 3.50 2.08
C LEU A 62 -2.89 3.82 1.51
N GLU A 63 -2.94 4.76 0.58
CA GLU A 63 -4.16 5.17 -0.10
C GLU A 63 -4.20 4.60 -1.52
N TYR A 64 -5.30 3.92 -1.83
CA TYR A 64 -5.59 3.42 -3.18
C TYR A 64 -6.72 4.23 -3.82
N ARG A 65 -6.39 4.95 -4.90
CA ARG A 65 -7.33 5.75 -5.69
C ARG A 65 -7.60 5.10 -7.04
N HIS A 66 -8.88 5.07 -7.41
CA HIS A 66 -9.38 4.57 -8.69
C HIS A 66 -10.78 5.10 -8.92
N LYS A 67 -11.24 5.07 -10.18
CA LYS A 67 -12.61 5.46 -10.52
C LYS A 67 -13.64 4.55 -9.82
N PRO A 68 -14.73 5.09 -9.25
CA PRO A 68 -15.77 4.28 -8.59
C PRO A 68 -16.34 3.17 -9.48
N GLN A 69 -16.40 3.40 -10.79
CA GLN A 69 -16.87 2.44 -11.78
C GLN A 69 -16.02 1.17 -11.81
N HIS A 70 -14.73 1.25 -11.47
CA HIS A 70 -13.85 0.09 -11.50
C HIS A 70 -14.20 -0.95 -10.43
N ARG A 71 -14.85 -0.53 -9.32
CA ARG A 71 -15.34 -1.43 -8.26
C ARG A 71 -16.37 -2.43 -8.77
N PHE A 72 -17.11 -2.08 -9.82
CA PHE A 72 -18.12 -2.97 -10.38
C PHE A 72 -17.51 -4.24 -10.98
N VAL A 73 -16.23 -4.23 -11.38
CA VAL A 73 -15.55 -5.42 -11.92
C VAL A 73 -15.56 -6.58 -10.92
N ASP A 74 -15.30 -6.26 -9.65
CA ASP A 74 -15.22 -7.22 -8.54
C ASP A 74 -16.58 -7.69 -8.02
N MET A 75 -17.66 -6.99 -8.37
CA MET A 75 -19.01 -7.34 -7.92
C MET A 75 -19.57 -8.57 -8.65
N LYS A 76 -20.36 -9.38 -7.95
CA LYS A 76 -21.01 -10.58 -8.51
C LYS A 76 -22.30 -10.27 -9.28
N ASN A 77 -23.03 -9.24 -8.83
CA ASN A 77 -24.35 -8.91 -9.33
C ASN A 77 -24.39 -7.46 -9.84
N ARG A 78 -25.33 -7.18 -10.75
CA ARG A 78 -25.64 -5.82 -11.23
C ARG A 78 -27.14 -5.60 -11.20
N ASN A 79 -27.56 -4.44 -10.71
CA ASN A 79 -28.96 -4.03 -10.77
C ASN A 79 -29.29 -3.48 -12.16
N THR A 80 -30.38 -3.95 -12.72
CA THR A 80 -30.94 -3.52 -14.01
C THR A 80 -32.39 -3.12 -13.82
N LYS A 81 -33.01 -2.50 -14.83
CA LYS A 81 -34.42 -2.07 -14.76
C LYS A 81 -35.39 -3.23 -14.51
N SER A 82 -35.03 -4.44 -14.94
CA SER A 82 -35.81 -5.67 -14.78
C SER A 82 -35.44 -6.49 -13.54
N GLY A 83 -34.53 -5.99 -12.68
CA GLY A 83 -34.10 -6.65 -11.46
C GLY A 83 -32.59 -6.89 -11.39
N THR A 84 -32.16 -7.74 -10.46
CA THR A 84 -30.74 -8.04 -10.22
C THR A 84 -30.29 -9.23 -11.05
N ILE A 85 -29.30 -9.03 -11.91
CA ILE A 85 -28.68 -10.11 -12.70
C ILE A 85 -27.30 -10.47 -12.17
N ARG A 86 -26.94 -11.75 -12.29
CA ARG A 86 -25.58 -12.23 -12.01
C ARG A 86 -24.69 -11.94 -13.22
N LYS A 87 -23.50 -11.38 -12.97
CA LYS A 87 -22.50 -11.12 -14.01
C LYS A 87 -21.24 -11.95 -13.81
N LYS A 88 -20.39 -12.00 -14.84
CA LYS A 88 -19.02 -12.51 -14.70
C LYS A 88 -18.26 -11.56 -13.75
N ARG A 89 -17.67 -12.15 -12.71
CA ARG A 89 -16.86 -11.44 -11.71
C ARG A 89 -15.40 -11.65 -12.04
N HIS A 90 -14.62 -10.59 -12.01
CA HIS A 90 -13.16 -10.65 -12.03
C HIS A 90 -12.67 -10.13 -10.69
N ALA A 91 -11.94 -10.94 -9.93
CA ALA A 91 -11.46 -10.55 -8.60
C ALA A 91 -10.15 -9.76 -8.75
N VAL A 92 -10.28 -8.53 -9.25
CA VAL A 92 -9.15 -7.71 -9.68
C VAL A 92 -8.59 -6.89 -8.53
N HIS A 93 -9.45 -6.32 -7.67
CA HIS A 93 -9.00 -5.37 -6.66
C HIS A 93 -8.96 -6.04 -5.28
N ASN A 94 -10.13 -6.44 -4.77
CA ASN A 94 -10.28 -6.84 -3.37
C ASN A 94 -9.44 -8.07 -3.03
N LYS A 95 -9.47 -9.10 -3.88
CA LYS A 95 -8.75 -10.35 -3.62
C LYS A 95 -7.24 -10.11 -3.51
N ILE A 96 -6.69 -9.26 -4.36
CA ILE A 96 -5.26 -8.94 -4.40
C ILE A 96 -4.91 -8.08 -3.18
N ILE A 97 -5.66 -7.01 -2.93
CA ILE A 97 -5.44 -6.13 -1.77
C ILE A 97 -5.46 -6.93 -0.45
N TYR A 98 -6.42 -7.83 -0.26
CA TYR A 98 -6.47 -8.67 0.95
C TYR A 98 -5.32 -9.69 1.04
N GLY A 99 -4.74 -10.11 -0.09
CA GLY A 99 -3.52 -10.93 -0.10
C GLY A 99 -2.35 -10.15 0.49
N HIS A 100 -2.05 -8.99 -0.10
CA HIS A 100 -0.96 -8.11 0.36
C HIS A 100 -1.17 -7.58 1.77
N LEU A 101 -2.41 -7.43 2.25
CA LEU A 101 -2.68 -7.02 3.63
C LEU A 101 -2.03 -7.98 4.65
N ASN A 102 -2.01 -9.28 4.34
CA ASN A 102 -1.36 -10.27 5.21
C ASN A 102 0.18 -10.14 5.15
N ASP A 103 0.72 -9.82 3.99
CA ASP A 103 2.15 -9.62 3.79
C ASP A 103 2.63 -8.36 4.51
N ILE A 104 1.90 -7.25 4.37
CA ILE A 104 2.09 -6.03 5.15
C ILE A 104 2.05 -6.34 6.65
N ALA A 105 1.03 -7.05 7.14
CA ALA A 105 0.91 -7.38 8.55
C ALA A 105 2.10 -8.19 9.08
N ARG A 106 2.58 -9.17 8.29
CA ARG A 106 3.74 -9.99 8.59
C ARG A 106 5.03 -9.17 8.62
N GLN A 107 5.24 -8.32 7.61
CA GLN A 107 6.41 -7.44 7.54
C GLN A 107 6.44 -6.43 8.69
N LEU A 108 5.30 -5.83 9.02
CA LEU A 108 5.22 -4.88 10.14
C LEU A 108 5.44 -5.56 11.50
N SER A 109 5.02 -6.82 11.65
CA SER A 109 5.17 -7.57 12.90
C SER A 109 6.61 -8.03 13.17
N PHE A 110 7.33 -8.46 12.12
CA PHE A 110 8.62 -9.13 12.27
C PHE A 110 9.80 -8.44 11.56
N GLY A 111 9.52 -7.49 10.66
CA GLY A 111 10.53 -6.84 9.82
C GLY A 111 11.28 -5.69 10.49
N TYR A 112 10.78 -5.17 11.63
CA TYR A 112 11.45 -4.08 12.36
C TYR A 112 12.61 -4.59 13.24
N THR A 113 13.64 -5.11 12.57
CA THR A 113 14.82 -5.71 13.21
C THR A 113 15.92 -4.68 13.49
N GLN A 114 16.90 -5.04 14.33
CA GLN A 114 18.03 -4.15 14.65
C GLN A 114 18.87 -3.79 13.41
N ALA A 115 19.00 -4.71 12.46
CA ALA A 115 19.68 -4.45 11.20
C ALA A 115 18.97 -3.35 10.39
N VAL A 116 17.64 -3.45 10.28
CA VAL A 116 16.80 -2.45 9.58
C VAL A 116 16.84 -1.11 10.31
N ILE A 117 16.84 -1.09 11.65
CA ILE A 117 16.98 0.15 12.42
C ILE A 117 18.31 0.85 12.10
N ASN A 118 19.41 0.10 12.02
CA ASN A 118 20.73 0.66 11.72
C ASN A 118 20.79 1.21 10.29
N GLU A 119 20.21 0.50 9.33
CA GLU A 119 20.08 0.95 7.95
C GLU A 119 19.27 2.26 7.85
N LEU A 120 18.11 2.33 8.52
CA LEU A 120 17.25 3.52 8.51
C LEU A 120 17.94 4.73 9.17
N LYS A 121 18.73 4.51 10.22
CA LYS A 121 19.53 5.57 10.84
C LYS A 121 20.57 6.14 9.87
N GLN A 122 21.31 5.27 9.17
CA GLN A 122 22.29 5.70 8.17
C GLN A 122 21.63 6.49 7.04
N LEU A 123 20.44 6.07 6.58
CA LEU A 123 19.68 6.78 5.55
C LEU A 123 19.26 8.18 6.00
N GLU A 124 18.84 8.35 7.25
CA GLU A 124 18.46 9.65 7.80
C GLU A 124 19.68 10.55 8.02
N GLU A 125 20.81 10.02 8.50
CA GLU A 125 22.08 10.74 8.61
C GLU A 125 22.58 11.23 7.23
N ASN A 126 22.49 10.38 6.21
CA ASN A 126 22.87 10.73 4.84
C ASN A 126 21.96 11.79 4.21
N LYS A 127 20.66 11.81 4.53
CA LYS A 127 19.76 12.88 4.10
C LYS A 127 20.09 14.21 4.77
N ALA A 128 20.36 14.18 6.09
CA ALA A 128 20.74 15.37 6.83
C ALA A 128 22.03 15.99 6.25
N ALA A 129 23.02 15.17 5.90
CA ALA A 129 24.28 15.62 5.31
C ALA A 129 24.14 16.24 3.91
N LYS A 130 23.12 15.88 3.12
CA LYS A 130 22.87 16.44 1.78
C LYS A 130 22.08 17.74 1.77
N THR A 131 21.53 18.15 2.91
CA THR A 131 20.69 19.35 3.04
C THR A 131 21.48 20.55 3.59
N VAL A 132 22.78 20.35 3.85
CA VAL A 132 23.76 21.36 4.26
C VAL A 132 24.69 21.62 3.08
#